data_AF-A0A923AIH4-F1
#
_entry.id   AF-A0A923AIH4-F1
#
_cell.length_a   1.000
_cell.length_b   1.000
_cell.length_c   1.000
_cell.angle_alpha   90.00
_cell.angle_beta   90.00
_cell.angle_gamma   90.00
#
_symmetry.space_group_name_H-M   'P 1'
#
loop_
_entity.id
_entity.type
_entity.pdbx_description
1 polymer ?
#
loop_
_entity_poly.entity_id
_entity_poly.type
_entity_poly.pdbx_seq_one_letter_code
_entity_poly.pdbx_strand_id
1 'polypeptide(L)'
;QLHAAIHAIAANGWGILLYLRQEGRGIGLINKLRAYALQDQGFDTVDANTRLGFAIDSRNFKVAGQMLALLGQRKVRLLTNNPDKVAQLQSVGIDVAERVPHKLPANPHNERYLATKRDRTGHQF
;
A
#
# COMPACT_ATOMS: atom_id res chain seq x y z
N GLN A 1 -0.75 8.16 6.04
CA GLN A 1 -1.22 6.75 6.14
C GLN A 1 -0.86 6.09 7.47
N LEU A 2 0.40 6.14 7.92
CA LEU A 2 0.81 5.49 9.17
C LEU A 2 0.06 6.01 10.41
N HIS A 3 0.10 7.31 10.68
CA HIS A 3 -0.62 7.94 11.79
C HIS A 3 -2.12 7.63 11.77
N ALA A 4 -2.76 7.77 10.61
CA ALA A 4 -4.18 7.46 10.45
C ALA A 4 -4.50 5.97 10.76
N ALA A 5 -3.61 5.03 10.44
CA ALA A 5 -3.80 3.63 10.81
C ALA A 5 -3.67 3.40 12.32
N ILE A 6 -2.71 4.08 12.97
CA ILE A 6 -2.55 4.02 14.43
C ILE A 6 -3.79 4.58 15.13
N HIS A 7 -4.31 5.73 14.68
CA HIS A 7 -5.55 6.30 15.22
C HIS A 7 -6.76 5.37 15.00
N ALA A 8 -6.90 4.76 13.82
CA ALA A 8 -7.97 3.83 13.55
C ALA A 8 -7.89 2.59 14.46
N ILE A 9 -6.69 2.06 14.71
CA ILE A 9 -6.48 0.95 15.65
C ILE A 9 -6.86 1.36 17.07
N ALA A 10 -6.40 2.53 17.54
CA ALA A 10 -6.72 3.04 18.87
C ALA A 10 -8.23 3.26 19.05
N ALA A 11 -8.92 3.82 18.05
CA ALA A 11 -10.37 4.04 18.09
C ALA A 11 -11.18 2.73 18.07
N ASN A 12 -10.66 1.65 17.48
CA ASN A 12 -11.27 0.31 17.56
C ASN A 12 -10.94 -0.43 18.87
N GLY A 13 -10.14 0.15 19.76
CA GLY A 13 -9.70 -0.44 21.03
C GLY A 13 -8.49 -1.38 20.90
N TRP A 14 -8.39 -2.14 19.82
CA TRP A 14 -7.22 -2.99 19.55
C TRP A 14 -6.98 -3.22 18.06
N GLY A 15 -5.78 -3.66 17.71
CA GLY A 15 -5.41 -4.04 16.36
C GLY A 15 -3.92 -4.32 16.21
N ILE A 16 -3.53 -4.74 15.01
CA ILE A 16 -2.14 -5.10 14.69
C ILE A 16 -1.64 -4.20 13.57
N LEU A 17 -0.47 -3.61 13.78
CA LEU A 17 0.25 -2.87 12.74
C LEU A 17 1.48 -3.65 12.32
N LEU A 18 1.48 -4.16 11.09
CA LEU A 18 2.62 -4.85 10.51
C LEU A 18 3.46 -3.88 9.67
N TYR A 19 4.67 -3.59 10.15
CA TYR A 19 5.60 -2.68 9.47
C TYR A 19 6.51 -3.45 8.50
N LEU A 20 6.09 -3.53 7.23
CA LEU A 20 6.88 -4.19 6.19
C LEU A 20 7.96 -3.25 5.66
N ARG A 21 9.23 -3.67 5.77
CA ARG A 21 10.40 -2.92 5.27
C ARG A 21 10.56 -3.06 3.74
N GLN A 22 9.52 -2.70 2.97
CA GLN A 22 9.48 -2.77 1.50
C GLN A 22 9.38 -1.37 0.87
N GLU A 23 10.43 -0.57 1.07
CA GLU A 23 10.49 0.83 0.61
C GLU A 23 10.38 0.95 -0.91
N GLY A 24 9.79 2.04 -1.40
CA GLY A 24 9.69 2.32 -2.85
C GLY A 24 8.79 1.35 -3.64
N ARG A 25 7.89 0.61 -2.99
CA ARG A 25 7.17 -0.53 -3.60
C ARG A 25 8.08 -1.73 -3.91
N GLY A 26 9.10 -1.96 -3.07
CA GLY A 26 10.01 -3.08 -3.20
C GLY A 26 11.28 -2.78 -4.00
N ILE A 27 11.39 -1.62 -4.64
CA ILE A 27 12.57 -1.23 -5.43
C ILE A 27 13.68 -0.59 -4.58
N GLY A 28 13.41 -0.30 -3.31
CA GLY A 28 14.35 0.33 -2.38
C GLY A 28 14.39 1.86 -2.45
N LEU A 29 15.01 2.48 -1.45
CA LEU A 29 15.03 3.93 -1.25
C LEU A 29 15.77 4.67 -2.38
N ILE A 30 16.92 4.15 -2.82
CA ILE A 30 17.74 4.79 -3.85
C ILE A 30 16.95 4.90 -5.16
N ASN A 31 16.25 3.84 -5.56
CA ASN A 31 15.47 3.84 -6.80
C ASN A 31 14.21 4.69 -6.69
N LYS A 32 13.62 4.81 -5.49
CA LYS A 32 12.55 5.79 -5.24
C LYS A 32 13.03 7.23 -5.47
N LEU A 33 14.24 7.58 -5.01
CA LEU A 33 14.83 8.90 -5.27
C LEU A 33 15.07 9.14 -6.76
N ARG A 34 15.56 8.13 -7.50
CA ARG A 34 15.70 8.20 -8.96
C ARG A 34 14.36 8.41 -9.67
N ALA A 35 13.30 7.73 -9.20
CA ALA A 35 11.96 7.90 -9.75
C ALA A 35 11.39 9.30 -9.47
N TYR A 36 11.76 9.94 -8.36
CA TYR A 36 11.41 11.35 -8.10
C TYR A 36 12.14 12.31 -9.02
N ALA A 37 13.44 12.10 -9.28
CA ALA A 37 14.18 12.91 -10.24
C ALA A 37 13.58 12.87 -11.66
N LEU A 38 12.98 11.74 -12.05
CA LEU A 38 12.23 11.62 -13.31
C LEU A 38 10.85 12.31 -13.22
N GLN A 39 10.17 12.24 -12.09
CA GLN A 39 8.89 12.96 -11.91
C GLN A 39 9.07 14.47 -11.96
N ASP A 40 10.18 15.00 -11.43
CA ASP A 40 10.53 16.42 -11.54
C ASP A 40 10.77 16.87 -12.99
N GLN A 41 11.09 15.92 -13.89
CA GLN A 41 11.20 16.14 -15.34
C GLN A 41 9.85 16.02 -16.06
N GLY A 42 8.75 15.80 -15.34
CA GLY A 42 7.39 15.75 -15.87
C GLY A 42 6.83 14.35 -16.13
N PHE A 43 7.57 13.28 -15.85
CA PHE A 43 7.06 11.90 -15.98
C PHE A 43 6.07 11.57 -14.86
N ASP A 44 5.02 10.82 -15.16
CA ASP A 44 4.13 10.32 -14.11
C ASP A 44 4.80 9.18 -13.30
N THR A 45 4.19 8.78 -12.18
CA THR A 45 4.76 7.73 -11.31
C THR A 45 4.87 6.37 -12.01
N VAL A 46 4.03 6.06 -12.99
CA VAL A 46 4.06 4.80 -13.75
C VAL A 46 5.19 4.85 -14.77
N ASP A 47 5.28 5.93 -15.52
CA ASP A 47 6.28 6.13 -16.56
C ASP A 47 7.69 6.19 -15.96
N ALA A 48 7.86 6.89 -14.83
CA ALA A 48 9.14 6.95 -14.11
C ALA A 48 9.63 5.57 -13.65
N ASN A 49 8.74 4.72 -13.12
CA ASN A 49 9.12 3.36 -12.69
C ASN A 49 9.40 2.45 -13.88
N THR A 50 8.59 2.53 -14.93
CA THR A 50 8.76 1.72 -16.15
C THR A 50 10.09 2.06 -16.84
N ARG A 51 10.46 3.34 -16.90
CA ARG A 51 11.71 3.80 -17.49
C ARG A 51 12.95 3.37 -16.70
N LEU A 52 12.80 3.14 -15.40
CA LEU A 52 13.83 2.55 -14.54
C LEU A 52 13.84 1.00 -14.59
N GLY A 53 12.97 0.37 -15.39
CA GLY A 53 12.91 -1.08 -15.54
C GLY A 53 12.20 -1.80 -14.39
N PHE A 54 11.44 -1.09 -13.56
CA PHE A 54 10.76 -1.67 -12.39
C PHE A 54 9.28 -1.95 -12.66
N ALA A 55 8.77 -3.02 -12.05
CA ALA A 55 7.33 -3.26 -12.00
C ALA A 55 6.63 -2.15 -11.19
N ILE A 56 5.38 -1.85 -11.56
CA ILE A 56 4.56 -0.77 -10.97
C ILE A 56 4.40 -0.95 -9.45
N ASP A 57 4.34 -2.19 -9.00
CA ASP A 57 4.35 -2.59 -7.59
C ASP A 57 5.04 -3.96 -7.42
N SER A 58 6.21 -3.98 -6.76
CA SER A 58 6.97 -5.21 -6.50
C SER A 58 6.81 -5.71 -5.06
N ARG A 59 5.80 -5.21 -4.33
CA ARG A 59 5.58 -5.60 -2.93
C ARG A 59 5.03 -7.00 -2.80
N ASN A 60 5.54 -7.71 -1.80
CA ASN A 60 5.09 -9.04 -1.44
C ASN A 60 4.38 -8.99 -0.08
N PHE A 61 3.05 -9.03 -0.12
CA PHE A 61 2.19 -9.05 1.07
C PHE A 61 1.98 -10.45 1.64
N LYS A 62 2.45 -11.51 0.98
CA LYS A 62 2.42 -12.88 1.53
C LYS A 62 3.19 -12.97 2.85
N VAL A 63 4.26 -12.19 2.99
CA VAL A 63 5.03 -12.06 4.24
C VAL A 63 4.14 -11.56 5.38
N ALA A 64 3.27 -10.57 5.13
CA ALA A 64 2.32 -10.11 6.15
C ALA A 64 1.31 -11.21 6.54
N GLY A 65 0.88 -12.04 5.59
CA GLY A 65 0.01 -13.18 5.90
C GLY A 65 0.71 -14.21 6.80
N GLN A 66 1.99 -14.51 6.53
CA GLN A 66 2.80 -15.37 7.41
C GLN A 66 2.96 -14.77 8.82
N MET A 67 3.22 -13.46 8.92
CA MET A 67 3.30 -12.77 10.21
C MET A 67 1.98 -12.86 10.99
N LEU A 68 0.83 -12.65 10.32
CA LEU A 68 -0.48 -12.80 10.94
C LEU A 68 -0.71 -14.25 11.43
N ALA A 69 -0.33 -15.24 10.62
CA ALA A 69 -0.44 -16.65 11.01
C ALA A 69 0.41 -16.98 12.25
N LEU A 70 1.63 -16.44 12.35
CA LEU A 70 2.50 -16.59 13.53
C LEU A 70 1.91 -15.92 14.78
N LEU A 71 1.13 -14.86 14.61
CA LEU A 71 0.37 -14.19 15.68
C LEU A 71 -0.98 -14.88 15.97
N GLY A 72 -1.25 -16.03 15.34
CA GLY A 72 -2.50 -16.77 15.49
C GLY A 72 -3.71 -16.13 14.81
N GLN A 73 -3.51 -15.11 13.98
CA GLN A 73 -4.59 -14.37 13.32
C GLN A 73 -4.79 -14.87 11.90
N ARG A 74 -5.95 -15.49 11.64
CA ARG A 74 -6.33 -15.97 10.30
C ARG A 74 -7.53 -15.24 9.70
N LYS A 75 -8.20 -14.38 10.47
CA LYS A 75 -9.33 -13.56 10.03
C LYS A 75 -9.11 -12.11 10.45
N VAL A 76 -9.17 -11.17 9.52
CA VAL A 76 -8.87 -9.75 9.77
C VAL A 76 -9.86 -8.80 9.09
N ARG A 77 -10.07 -7.65 9.73
CA ARG A 77 -10.60 -6.45 9.10
C ARG A 77 -9.40 -5.66 8.58
N LEU A 78 -9.25 -5.54 7.27
CA LEU A 78 -8.05 -5.01 6.66
C LEU A 78 -8.23 -3.54 6.25
N LEU A 79 -7.45 -2.66 6.88
CA LEU A 79 -7.36 -1.26 6.48
C LEU A 79 -6.49 -1.14 5.20
N THR A 80 -7.14 -1.02 4.03
CA THR A 80 -6.44 -0.93 2.73
C THR A 80 -7.32 -0.33 1.63
N ASN A 81 -6.68 0.44 0.73
CA ASN A 81 -7.27 0.88 -0.54
C ASN A 81 -6.71 0.10 -1.74
N ASN A 82 -5.74 -0.80 -1.50
CA ASN A 82 -5.09 -1.61 -2.54
C ASN A 82 -5.79 -2.99 -2.64
N PRO A 83 -6.47 -3.32 -3.74
CA PRO A 83 -7.09 -4.64 -3.95
C PRO A 83 -6.05 -5.78 -4.01
N ASP A 84 -4.86 -5.55 -4.56
CA ASP A 84 -3.82 -6.58 -4.67
C ASP A 84 -3.36 -7.07 -3.29
N LYS A 85 -3.36 -6.18 -2.30
CA LYS A 85 -3.03 -6.52 -0.92
C LYS A 85 -4.05 -7.50 -0.32
N VAL A 86 -5.33 -7.34 -0.67
CA VAL A 86 -6.40 -8.25 -0.24
C VAL A 86 -6.16 -9.63 -0.87
N ALA A 87 -6.01 -9.67 -2.19
CA ALA A 87 -5.81 -10.91 -2.94
C ALA A 87 -4.57 -11.69 -2.47
N GLN A 88 -3.44 -11.00 -2.24
CA GLN A 88 -2.23 -11.66 -1.75
C GLN A 88 -2.38 -12.25 -0.34
N LEU A 89 -3.08 -11.57 0.57
CA LEU A 89 -3.35 -12.10 1.92
C LEU A 89 -4.28 -13.32 1.87
N GLN A 90 -5.34 -13.25 1.07
CA GLN A 90 -6.25 -14.38 0.85
C GLN A 90 -5.53 -15.58 0.23
N SER A 91 -4.60 -15.35 -0.70
CA SER A 91 -3.81 -16.42 -1.34
C SER A 91 -2.93 -17.22 -0.37
N VAL A 92 -2.67 -16.70 0.83
CA VAL A 92 -1.90 -17.38 1.89
C VAL A 92 -2.77 -17.77 3.09
N GLY A 93 -4.09 -17.83 2.90
CA GLY A 93 -5.02 -18.37 3.90
C GLY A 93 -5.48 -17.37 4.96
N ILE A 94 -5.34 -16.07 4.73
CA ILE A 94 -5.92 -15.03 5.60
C ILE A 94 -7.31 -14.65 5.07
N ASP A 95 -8.34 -14.90 5.87
CA ASP A 95 -9.71 -14.43 5.64
C ASP A 95 -9.79 -12.92 5.86
N VAL A 96 -9.98 -12.16 4.79
CA VAL A 96 -10.24 -10.72 4.85
C VAL A 96 -11.73 -10.50 4.96
N ALA A 97 -12.24 -10.53 6.20
CA ALA A 97 -13.66 -10.44 6.52
C ALA A 97 -14.29 -9.10 6.13
N GLU A 98 -13.49 -8.03 6.17
CA GLU A 98 -13.91 -6.68 5.82
C GLU A 98 -12.73 -5.90 5.26
N ARG A 99 -12.96 -5.15 4.20
CA ARG A 99 -12.03 -4.13 3.72
C ARG A 99 -12.46 -2.77 4.29
N VAL A 100 -11.68 -2.26 5.23
CA VAL A 100 -11.91 -0.92 5.81
C VAL A 100 -11.17 0.10 4.92
N PRO A 101 -11.87 1.11 4.36
CA PRO A 101 -11.21 2.15 3.57
C PRO A 101 -10.21 2.94 4.41
N HIS A 102 -9.00 3.11 3.90
CA HIS A 102 -8.00 3.97 4.52
C HIS A 102 -8.16 5.40 4.00
N LYS A 103 -9.11 6.14 4.56
CA LYS A 103 -9.37 7.53 4.19
C LYS A 103 -8.28 8.44 4.77
N LEU A 104 -7.58 9.14 3.90
CA LEU A 104 -6.75 10.29 4.27
C LEU A 104 -7.46 11.55 3.77
N PRO A 105 -7.44 12.66 4.54
CA PRO A 105 -7.87 13.93 4.00
C PRO A 105 -7.06 14.27 2.75
N ALA A 106 -7.75 14.62 1.67
CA ALA A 106 -7.11 15.12 0.46
C ALA A 106 -6.42 16.46 0.79
N ASN A 107 -5.20 16.64 0.28
CA ASN A 107 -4.51 17.93 0.29
C ASN A 107 -4.39 18.36 -1.19
N PRO A 108 -4.56 19.65 -1.54
CA PRO A 108 -4.43 20.16 -2.91
C PRO A 108 -3.19 19.69 -3.68
N HIS A 109 -2.07 19.39 -3.01
CA HIS A 109 -0.88 18.83 -3.68
C HIS A 109 -1.00 17.35 -4.13
N ASN A 110 -1.96 16.61 -3.58
CA ASN A 110 -2.10 15.16 -3.79
C ASN A 110 -3.21 14.79 -4.78
N GLU A 111 -4.06 15.72 -5.23
CA GLU A 111 -5.19 15.42 -6.11
C GLU A 111 -4.77 14.75 -7.42
N ARG A 112 -3.75 15.31 -8.09
CA ARG A 112 -3.23 14.79 -9.35
C ARG A 112 -2.63 13.38 -9.17
N TYR A 113 -1.93 13.16 -8.06
CA TYR A 113 -1.37 11.85 -7.69
C TYR A 113 -2.44 10.80 -7.36
N LEU A 114 -3.51 11.20 -6.64
CA LEU A 114 -4.64 10.32 -6.30
C LEU A 114 -5.46 9.97 -7.54
N ALA A 115 -5.65 10.90 -8.48
CA ALA A 115 -6.32 10.66 -9.75
C ALA A 115 -5.59 9.61 -10.60
N THR A 116 -4.28 9.78 -10.83
CA THR A 116 -3.48 8.79 -11.59
C THR A 116 -3.50 7.40 -10.92
N LYS A 117 -3.48 7.34 -9.59
CA LYS A 117 -3.59 6.11 -8.81
C LYS A 117 -4.93 5.40 -8.99
N ARG A 118 -6.03 6.14 -9.01
CA ARG A 118 -7.37 5.60 -9.27
C ARG A 118 -7.43 5.03 -10.68
N ASP A 119 -7.02 5.83 -11.66
CA ASP A 119 -7.30 5.54 -13.07
C ASP A 119 -6.35 4.47 -13.65
N ARG A 120 -5.09 4.40 -13.21
CA ARG A 120 -4.09 3.45 -13.75
C ARG A 120 -3.82 2.22 -12.87
N THR A 121 -4.13 2.26 -11.57
CA THR A 121 -3.81 1.17 -10.63
C THR A 121 -4.99 0.67 -9.80
N GLY A 122 -6.22 1.05 -10.18
CA GLY A 122 -7.47 0.53 -9.60
C GLY A 122 -7.65 0.80 -8.10
N HIS A 123 -6.91 1.77 -7.53
CA HIS A 123 -7.08 2.11 -6.11
C HIS A 123 -8.46 2.74 -5.89
N GLN A 124 -9.22 2.19 -4.95
CA GLN A 124 -10.52 2.71 -4.54
C GLN A 124 -10.33 3.53 -3.26
N PHE A 125 -10.61 4.83 -3.32
CA PHE A 125 -10.43 5.79 -2.22
C PHE A 125 -11.70 5.97 -1.39
#